data_AF-A0A8K1DDB9-F1
#
_entry.id   AF-A0A8K1DDB9-F1
#
_cell.length_a   1.000
_cell.length_b   1.000
_cell.length_c   1.000
_cell.angle_alpha   90.00
_cell.angle_beta   90.00
_cell.angle_gamma   90.00
#
_symmetry.space_group_name_H-M   'P 1'
#
loop_
_entity.id
_entity.type
_entity.pdbx_description
1 polymer ?
#
loop_
_entity_poly.entity_id
_entity_poly.type
_entity_poly.pdbx_seq_one_letter_code
_entity_poly.pdbx_strand_id
1 'polypeptide(L)'
;MNGIPIKTIVETSKDFEVDKNGHVVNAMGLEALVLAKFRANRPSQDYPDLRILAVQRLKQIDWKLLEKLSGNPTEIATLKTTLEYLAKN
;
A
#
# COMPACT_ATOMS: atom_id res chain seq x y z
N MET A 1 15.61 11.78 -2.91
CA MET A 1 14.14 11.60 -2.94
C MET A 1 13.85 10.18 -3.43
N ASN A 2 13.57 9.25 -2.52
CA ASN A 2 13.26 7.85 -2.87
C ASN A 2 11.76 7.70 -3.11
N GLY A 3 11.28 8.29 -4.21
CA GLY A 3 9.89 8.11 -4.65
C GLY A 3 9.64 6.67 -5.10
N ILE A 4 8.41 6.19 -4.95
CA ILE A 4 7.99 4.91 -5.57
C ILE A 4 8.10 5.09 -7.09
N PRO A 5 8.75 4.18 -7.83
CA PRO A 5 8.86 4.30 -9.28
C PRO A 5 7.47 4.35 -9.92
N ILE A 6 7.17 5.44 -10.63
CA ILE A 6 5.85 5.67 -11.28
C ILE A 6 5.48 4.49 -12.20
N LYS A 7 6.46 3.95 -12.94
CA LYS A 7 6.25 2.80 -13.82
C LYS A 7 5.66 1.59 -13.08
N THR A 8 6.10 1.35 -11.85
CA THR A 8 5.66 0.19 -11.07
C THR A 8 4.31 0.41 -10.38
N ILE A 9 3.96 1.66 -10.06
CA ILE A 9 2.60 2.01 -9.64
C ILE A 9 1.59 1.67 -10.75
N VAL A 10 1.90 2.07 -11.98
CA VAL A 10 1.06 1.79 -13.16
C VAL A 10 0.94 0.27 -13.40
N GLU A 11 2.02 -0.49 -13.22
CA GLU A 11 1.98 -1.96 -13.34
C GLU A 11 1.12 -2.66 -12.28
N THR A 12 1.00 -2.09 -11.07
CA THR A 12 0.08 -2.60 -10.04
C THR A 12 -1.35 -2.11 -10.20
N SER A 13 -1.56 -1.15 -11.10
CA SER A 13 -2.87 -0.55 -11.28
C SER A 13 -3.80 -1.49 -12.04
N LYS A 14 -5.06 -1.55 -11.62
CA LYS A 14 -6.12 -2.24 -12.36
C LYS A 14 -7.25 -1.29 -12.62
N ASP A 15 -7.80 -1.43 -13.81
CA ASP A 15 -9.01 -0.76 -14.24
C ASP A 15 -10.21 -1.46 -13.60
N PHE A 16 -10.97 -0.73 -12.79
CA PHE A 16 -12.19 -1.22 -12.15
C PHE A 16 -13.37 -0.41 -12.62
N GLU A 17 -14.41 -1.10 -13.07
CA GLU A 17 -15.71 -0.48 -13.30
C GLU A 17 -16.37 -0.21 -11.95
N VAL A 18 -16.63 1.06 -11.65
CA VAL A 18 -17.13 1.49 -10.33
C VAL A 18 -18.61 1.77 -10.30
N ASP A 19 -19.26 1.80 -11.46
CA ASP A 19 -20.71 1.95 -11.55
C ASP A 19 -21.30 1.23 -12.76
N LYS A 20 -22.63 1.26 -12.86
CA LYS A 20 -23.39 0.60 -13.93
C LYS A 20 -23.32 1.35 -15.27
N ASN A 21 -22.62 2.48 -15.30
CA ASN A 21 -22.52 3.36 -16.46
C ASN A 21 -21.20 3.16 -17.22
N GLY A 22 -20.38 2.17 -16.84
CA GLY A 22 -19.10 1.93 -17.49
C GLY A 22 -17.98 2.88 -17.05
N HIS A 23 -18.14 3.61 -15.93
CA HIS A 23 -17.04 4.44 -15.45
C HIS A 23 -15.91 3.56 -14.90
N VAL A 24 -14.74 3.68 -15.53
CA VAL A 24 -13.54 2.94 -15.16
C VAL A 24 -12.61 3.85 -14.37
N VAL A 25 -12.15 3.38 -13.21
CA VAL A 25 -11.08 4.04 -12.45
C VAL A 25 -9.84 3.17 -12.47
N ASN A 26 -8.68 3.82 -12.64
CA ASN A 26 -7.40 3.17 -12.49
C ASN A 26 -7.01 3.23 -11.00
N ALA A 27 -7.04 2.09 -10.32
CA ALA A 27 -6.76 2.01 -8.89
C ALA A 27 -5.38 1.40 -8.63
N MET A 28 -4.58 2.04 -7.78
CA MET A 28 -3.30 1.52 -7.31
C MET A 28 -3.48 0.22 -6.52
N GLY A 29 -2.59 -0.76 -6.72
CA GLY A 29 -2.60 -2.01 -5.96
C GLY A 29 -2.34 -1.79 -4.46
N LEU A 30 -2.82 -2.72 -3.64
CA LEU A 30 -2.74 -2.65 -2.18
C LEU A 30 -1.30 -2.44 -1.68
N GLU A 31 -0.35 -3.19 -2.21
CA GLU A 31 1.06 -3.15 -1.82
C GLU A 31 1.70 -1.79 -2.13
N ALA A 32 1.41 -1.24 -3.30
CA ALA A 32 1.88 0.08 -3.69
C ALA A 32 1.27 1.18 -2.81
N LEU A 33 -0.03 1.08 -2.49
CA LEU A 33 -0.70 2.03 -1.60
C LEU A 33 -0.12 2.00 -0.18
N VAL A 34 0.04 0.80 0.39
CA VAL A 34 0.60 0.61 1.73
C VAL A 34 2.01 1.20 1.81
N LEU A 35 2.87 0.89 0.83
CA LEU A 35 4.23 1.43 0.77
C LEU A 35 4.24 2.96 0.60
N ALA A 36 3.32 3.50 -0.21
CA ALA A 36 3.21 4.94 -0.43
C ALA A 36 2.81 5.68 0.85
N LYS A 37 1.80 5.18 1.56
CA LYS A 37 1.34 5.73 2.83
C LYS A 37 2.43 5.67 3.89
N PHE A 38 3.12 4.54 3.98
CA PHE A 38 4.23 4.36 4.93
C PHE A 38 5.40 5.33 4.67
N ARG A 39 5.81 5.50 3.41
CA ARG A 39 6.89 6.43 3.04
C ARG A 39 6.50 7.90 3.21
N ALA A 40 5.24 8.24 2.92
CA ALA A 40 4.73 9.60 3.09
C ALA A 40 4.65 10.00 4.57
N ASN A 41 4.29 9.04 5.44
CA ASN A 41 4.37 9.16 6.89
C ASN A 41 3.68 10.43 7.47
N ARG A 42 2.55 10.86 6.90
CA ARG A 42 1.80 12.03 7.40
C ARG A 42 0.93 11.58 8.58
N PRO A 43 1.20 12.01 9.83
CA PRO A 43 0.55 11.42 11.01
C PRO A 43 -0.98 11.57 11.05
N SER A 44 -1.51 12.68 10.53
CA SER A 44 -2.96 12.95 10.55
C SER A 44 -3.76 12.23 9.47
N GLN A 45 -3.10 11.69 8.43
CA GLN A 45 -3.77 11.10 7.26
C GLN A 45 -3.34 9.65 7.05
N ASP A 46 -2.03 9.42 6.96
CA ASP A 46 -1.51 8.12 6.55
C ASP A 46 -1.56 7.09 7.70
N TYR A 47 -1.46 7.50 8.97
CA TYR A 47 -1.59 6.57 10.12
C TYR A 47 -3.00 5.97 10.25
N PRO A 48 -4.09 6.77 10.23
CA PRO A 48 -5.45 6.21 10.18
C PRO A 48 -5.65 5.25 9.01
N ASP A 49 -5.16 5.62 7.81
CA ASP A 49 -5.28 4.77 6.62
C ASP A 49 -4.50 3.46 6.77
N LEU A 50 -3.25 3.52 7.23
CA LEU A 50 -2.43 2.33 7.49
C LEU A 50 -3.06 1.43 8.54
N ARG A 51 -3.72 1.99 9.57
CA ARG A 51 -4.45 1.21 10.56
C ARG A 51 -5.65 0.50 9.95
N ILE A 52 -6.45 1.18 9.13
CA ILE A 52 -7.59 0.57 8.43
C ILE A 52 -7.10 -0.58 7.53
N LEU A 53 -6.04 -0.34 6.75
CA LEU A 53 -5.43 -1.35 5.87
C LEU A 53 -4.86 -2.52 6.69
N ALA A 54 -4.21 -2.26 7.81
CA ALA A 54 -3.70 -3.29 8.70
C ALA A 54 -4.83 -4.17 9.28
N VAL A 55 -5.90 -3.58 9.79
CA VAL A 55 -7.01 -4.34 10.38
C VAL A 55 -7.75 -5.16 9.32
N GLN A 56 -8.01 -4.59 8.15
CA GLN A 56 -8.91 -5.19 7.15
C GLN A 56 -8.22 -6.02 6.08
N ARG A 57 -6.93 -5.74 5.81
CA ARG A 57 -6.23 -6.21 4.59
C ARG A 57 -4.85 -6.82 4.85
N LEU A 58 -4.37 -6.89 6.10
CA LEU A 58 -3.01 -7.39 6.41
C LEU A 58 -2.73 -8.81 5.87
N LYS A 59 -3.72 -9.69 5.87
CA LYS A 59 -3.58 -11.07 5.36
C LYS A 59 -3.52 -11.16 3.84
N GLN A 60 -3.95 -10.10 3.15
CA GLN A 60 -4.01 -10.02 1.69
C GLN A 60 -2.76 -9.36 1.09
N ILE A 61 -1.89 -8.80 1.93
CA ILE A 61 -0.64 -8.17 1.49
C ILE A 61 0.32 -9.23 0.94
N ASP A 62 0.73 -9.06 -0.31
CA ASP A 62 1.84 -9.82 -0.90
C ASP A 62 3.19 -9.19 -0.48
N TRP A 63 3.79 -9.78 0.55
CA TRP A 63 5.08 -9.32 1.07
C TRP A 63 6.24 -9.45 0.07
N LYS A 64 6.20 -10.43 -0.84
CA LYS A 64 7.24 -10.59 -1.86
C LYS A 64 7.15 -9.47 -2.89
N LEU A 65 5.92 -9.09 -3.26
CA LEU A 65 5.70 -7.94 -4.14
C LEU A 65 6.14 -6.64 -3.46
N LEU A 66 5.83 -6.44 -2.19
CA LEU A 66 6.30 -5.29 -1.41
C LEU A 66 7.83 -5.19 -1.36
N GLU A 67 8.54 -6.29 -1.13
CA GLU A 67 10.01 -6.34 -1.17
C GLU A 67 10.55 -5.91 -2.53
N LYS A 68 9.95 -6.40 -3.62
CA LYS A 68 10.31 -6.02 -4.98
C LYS A 68 10.04 -4.53 -5.25
N LEU A 69 8.91 -4.00 -4.77
CA LEU A 69 8.52 -2.59 -4.93
C LEU A 69 9.41 -1.65 -4.12
N SER A 70 9.76 -2.04 -2.89
CA SER A 70 10.58 -1.23 -2.00
C SER A 70 12.03 -1.20 -2.44
N GLY A 71 12.58 -2.35 -2.84
CA GLY A 71 14.01 -2.55 -3.06
C GLY A 71 14.84 -2.52 -1.77
N ASN A 72 14.20 -2.40 -0.61
CA ASN A 72 14.86 -2.29 0.71
C ASN A 72 14.22 -3.27 1.72
N PRO A 73 14.87 -4.41 2.01
CA PRO A 73 14.35 -5.41 2.95
C PRO A 73 14.14 -4.88 4.38
N THR A 74 15.00 -3.95 4.84
CA THR A 74 14.88 -3.37 6.17
C THR A 74 13.63 -2.50 6.28
N GLU A 75 13.33 -1.71 5.24
CA GLU A 75 12.10 -0.91 5.19
C GLU A 75 10.86 -1.81 5.27
N ILE A 76 10.85 -2.94 4.55
CA ILE A 76 9.74 -3.89 4.59
C ILE A 76 9.61 -4.56 5.95
N ALA A 77 10.71 -4.91 6.61
CA ALA A 77 10.67 -5.44 7.97
C ALA A 77 10.02 -4.42 8.94
N THR A 78 10.40 -3.15 8.87
CA THR A 78 9.80 -2.09 9.68
C THR A 78 8.32 -1.88 9.37
N LEU A 79 7.96 -1.83 8.08
CA LEU A 79 6.57 -1.72 7.64
C LEU A 79 5.73 -2.88 8.17
N LYS A 80 6.24 -4.12 8.07
CA LYS A 80 5.56 -5.31 8.56
C LYS A 80 5.28 -5.23 10.06
N THR A 81 6.29 -4.92 10.86
CA THR A 81 6.12 -4.74 12.31
C THR A 81 5.12 -3.63 12.63
N THR A 82 5.15 -2.53 11.88
CA THR A 82 4.22 -1.40 12.05
C THR A 82 2.78 -1.83 11.81
N LEU A 83 2.50 -2.51 10.69
CA LEU A 83 1.15 -2.97 10.37
C LEU A 83 0.67 -4.05 11.34
N GLU A 84 1.53 -4.98 11.76
CA GLU A 84 1.20 -5.98 12.77
C GLU A 84 0.85 -5.35 14.13
N TYR A 85 1.53 -4.26 14.50
CA TYR A 85 1.21 -3.49 15.70
C TYR A 85 -0.14 -2.79 15.57
N LEU A 86 -0.37 -2.08 14.45
CA LEU A 86 -1.60 -1.34 14.18
C LEU A 86 -2.83 -2.25 14.03
N ALA A 87 -2.66 -3.49 13.59
CA ALA A 87 -3.75 -4.47 13.49
C ALA A 87 -4.22 -4.96 14.87
N LYS A 88 -3.39 -4.82 15.92
CA LYS A 88 -3.66 -5.33 17.27
C LYS A 88 -4.11 -4.24 18.25
N ASN A 89 -3.86 -2.97 17.95
CA ASN A 89 -4.08 -1.82 18.84
C ASN A 89 -5.00 -0.78 18.22
#